data_AF-X1DAK0-F1
#
_entry.id   AF-X1DAK0-F1
#
_cell.length_a   1.000
_cell.length_b   1.000
_cell.length_c   1.000
_cell.angle_alpha   90.00
_cell.angle_beta   90.00
_cell.angle_gamma   90.00
#
_symmetry.space_group_name_H-M   'P 1'
#
loop_
_entity.id
_entity.type
_entity.pdbx_description
1 polymer ?
#
loop_
_entity_poly.entity_id
_entity_poly.type
_entity_poly.pdbx_seq_one_letter_code
_entity_poly.pdbx_strand_id
1 'polypeptide(L)'
;FETLEGKRIEDSFPLGDLVVVNLKVVIPQARHFVVVEDPLPAGFAPVNLSFETESRELAREIEKRKTQPWWQGFRHMEMYNDKVLLFADYLPPGIHTHTYLVRVTTPGTYCLPATKAEEMYTPEVFGRSREKEIVIK
;
A
#
# COMPACT_ATOMS: atom_id res chain seq x y z
N PHE A 1 -1.25 -4.81 -7.77
CA PHE A 1 -1.51 -3.51 -8.39
C PHE A 1 -2.74 -3.61 -9.26
N GLU A 2 -3.56 -2.57 -9.26
CA GLU A 2 -4.77 -2.47 -10.08
C GLU A 2 -4.85 -1.10 -10.74
N THR A 3 -5.55 -1.00 -11.86
CA THR A 3 -5.95 0.28 -12.44
C THR A 3 -7.06 0.92 -11.59
N LEU A 4 -7.36 2.19 -11.85
CA LEU A 4 -8.54 2.87 -11.31
C LEU A 4 -9.87 2.20 -11.72
N GLU A 5 -9.87 1.36 -12.74
CA GLU A 5 -11.02 0.55 -13.17
C GLU A 5 -11.06 -0.85 -12.50
N GLY A 6 -10.05 -1.18 -11.69
CA GLY A 6 -9.96 -2.47 -10.99
C GLY A 6 -9.31 -3.60 -11.79
N LYS A 7 -8.75 -3.30 -12.97
CA LYS A 7 -8.02 -4.29 -13.77
C LYS A 7 -6.66 -4.56 -13.12
N ARG A 8 -6.34 -5.83 -12.88
CA ARG A 8 -5.06 -6.23 -12.31
C ARG A 8 -3.90 -5.90 -13.25
N ILE A 9 -2.85 -5.28 -12.69
CA ILE A 9 -1.58 -5.03 -13.34
C ILE A 9 -0.53 -5.92 -12.68
N GLU A 10 0.27 -6.61 -13.49
CA GLU A 10 1.31 -7.52 -13.00
C GLU A 10 2.67 -6.82 -13.00
N ASP A 11 3.37 -6.80 -14.14
CA ASP A 11 4.80 -6.42 -14.15
C ASP A 11 5.11 -5.21 -15.06
N SER A 12 4.14 -4.69 -15.80
CA SER A 12 4.33 -3.59 -16.74
C SER A 12 3.38 -2.42 -16.46
N PHE A 13 3.95 -1.23 -16.26
CA PHE A 13 3.21 -0.02 -15.89
C PHE A 13 3.42 1.08 -16.94
N PRO A 14 2.36 1.71 -17.47
CA PRO A 14 2.49 2.87 -18.33
C PRO A 14 2.93 4.11 -17.56
N LEU A 15 3.81 4.92 -18.15
CA LEU A 15 4.22 6.21 -17.61
C LEU A 15 3.02 7.16 -17.39
N GLY A 16 2.97 7.80 -16.22
CA GLY A 16 1.96 8.79 -15.86
C GLY A 16 0.69 8.21 -15.25
N ASP A 17 0.48 6.89 -15.34
CA ASP A 17 -0.71 6.23 -14.82
C ASP A 17 -0.81 6.32 -13.29
N LEU A 18 -2.07 6.35 -12.85
CA LEU A 18 -2.43 6.17 -11.44
C LEU A 18 -2.74 4.69 -11.19
N VAL A 19 -1.98 4.12 -10.26
CA VAL A 19 -2.07 2.72 -9.89
C VAL A 19 -2.59 2.62 -8.46
N VAL A 20 -3.54 1.72 -8.27
CA VAL A 20 -4.09 1.36 -6.97
C VAL A 20 -3.25 0.21 -6.40
N VAL A 21 -2.66 0.44 -5.23
CA VAL A 21 -1.95 -0.58 -4.48
C VAL A 21 -2.89 -1.16 -3.44
N ASN A 22 -3.11 -2.49 -3.50
CA ASN A 22 -3.91 -3.23 -2.53
C ASN A 22 -3.00 -4.10 -1.68
N LEU A 23 -2.73 -3.66 -0.46
CA LEU A 23 -1.97 -4.40 0.53
C LEU A 23 -2.91 -5.32 1.30
N LYS A 24 -2.62 -6.63 1.27
CA LYS A 24 -3.37 -7.64 2.01
C LYS A 24 -2.48 -8.24 3.08
N VAL A 25 -2.82 -8.00 4.33
CA VAL A 25 -2.09 -8.50 5.50
C VAL A 25 -2.91 -9.62 6.12
N VAL A 26 -2.33 -10.81 6.15
CA VAL A 26 -2.97 -12.01 6.71
C VAL A 26 -2.51 -12.17 8.16
N ILE A 27 -3.46 -12.11 9.08
CA ILE A 27 -3.21 -12.17 10.52
C ILE A 27 -3.82 -13.49 11.05
N PRO A 28 -3.00 -14.51 11.36
CA PRO A 28 -3.53 -15.81 11.80
C PRO A 28 -4.01 -15.81 13.25
N GLN A 29 -3.47 -14.91 14.07
CA GLN A 29 -3.77 -14.75 15.50
C GLN A 29 -3.78 -13.26 15.80
N ALA A 30 -4.53 -12.80 16.80
CA ALA A 30 -4.61 -11.37 17.11
C ALA A 30 -3.22 -10.77 17.34
N ARG A 31 -2.97 -9.57 16.79
CA ARG A 31 -1.68 -8.87 16.89
C ARG A 31 -1.88 -7.47 17.44
N HIS A 32 -0.89 -6.98 18.16
CA HIS A 32 -0.87 -5.64 18.76
C HIS A 32 0.27 -4.82 18.20
N PHE A 33 0.07 -3.51 18.06
CA PHE A 33 1.08 -2.56 17.60
C PHE A 33 1.80 -3.03 16.33
N VAL A 34 1.01 -3.33 15.30
CA VAL A 34 1.52 -3.82 14.02
C VAL A 34 1.92 -2.62 13.16
N VAL A 35 3.12 -2.69 12.61
CA VAL A 35 3.59 -1.80 11.55
C VAL A 35 3.73 -2.58 10.25
N VAL A 36 3.25 -1.99 9.17
CA VAL A 36 3.48 -2.47 7.81
C VAL A 36 4.30 -1.43 7.09
N GLU A 37 5.50 -1.83 6.69
CA GLU A 37 6.39 -1.07 5.84
C GLU A 37 6.26 -1.59 4.41
N ASP A 38 5.82 -0.72 3.50
CA ASP A 38 5.74 -1.01 2.08
C ASP A 38 6.69 -0.09 1.30
N PRO A 39 7.92 -0.55 1.01
CA PRO A 39 8.85 0.23 0.20
C PRO A 39 8.36 0.33 -1.24
N LEU A 40 8.46 1.53 -1.80
CA LEU A 40 8.07 1.82 -3.17
C LEU A 40 9.28 1.70 -4.10
N PRO A 41 9.09 1.16 -5.32
CA PRO A 41 10.12 1.20 -6.34
C PRO A 41 10.38 2.65 -6.76
N ALA A 42 11.62 2.99 -7.10
CA ALA A 42 12.04 4.38 -7.36
C ALA A 42 11.26 5.10 -8.48
N GLY A 43 10.65 4.36 -9.41
CA GLY A 43 9.81 4.93 -10.46
C GLY A 43 8.37 5.24 -10.05
N PHE A 44 7.98 4.97 -8.79
CA PHE A 44 6.65 5.25 -8.25
C PHE A 44 6.73 6.40 -7.24
N ALA A 45 5.69 7.24 -7.22
CA ALA A 45 5.50 8.29 -6.23
C ALA A 45 4.14 8.11 -5.54
N PRO A 46 4.05 8.07 -4.20
CA PRO A 46 2.77 7.97 -3.53
C PRO A 46 1.95 9.25 -3.71
N VAL A 47 0.64 9.08 -3.85
CA VAL A 47 -0.30 10.20 -4.01
C VAL A 47 -1.01 10.43 -2.68
N ASN A 48 -0.73 11.56 -2.04
CA ASN A 48 -1.34 11.91 -0.77
C ASN A 48 -2.65 12.68 -0.97
N LEU A 49 -3.76 11.96 -0.83
CA LEU A 49 -5.11 12.49 -1.02
C LEU A 49 -5.56 13.50 0.04
N SER A 50 -4.77 13.76 1.10
CA SER A 50 -5.08 14.81 2.07
C SER A 50 -4.71 16.22 1.58
N PHE A 51 -3.92 16.34 0.52
CA PHE A 51 -3.54 17.63 -0.04
C PHE A 51 -4.70 18.25 -0.83
N GLU A 52 -4.94 19.56 -0.65
CA GLU A 52 -6.00 20.32 -1.34
C GLU A 52 -5.82 20.35 -2.87
N THR A 53 -4.60 20.13 -3.35
CA THR A 53 -4.27 20.09 -4.79
C THR A 53 -4.64 18.77 -5.46
N GLU A 54 -4.93 17.72 -4.68
CA GLU A 54 -5.28 16.42 -5.22
C GLU A 54 -6.78 16.32 -5.54
N SER A 55 -7.12 15.43 -6.48
CA SER A 55 -8.50 15.28 -6.92
C SER A 55 -9.40 14.71 -5.82
N ARG A 56 -10.40 15.48 -5.41
CA ARG A 56 -11.46 15.05 -4.48
C ARG A 56 -12.29 13.88 -5.02
N GLU A 57 -12.38 13.74 -6.34
CA GLU A 57 -13.09 12.61 -6.97
C GLU A 57 -12.31 11.31 -6.79
N LEU A 58 -10.98 11.35 -6.96
CA LEU A 58 -10.10 10.20 -6.69
C LEU A 58 -10.16 9.79 -5.22
N ALA A 59 -10.16 10.77 -4.30
CA ALA A 59 -10.28 10.50 -2.88
C ALA A 59 -11.57 9.73 -2.54
N ARG A 60 -12.71 10.16 -3.10
CA ARG A 60 -13.99 9.47 -2.93
C ARG A 60 -13.99 8.07 -3.53
N GLU A 61 -13.35 7.86 -4.68
CA GLU A 61 -13.31 6.55 -5.33
C GLU A 61 -12.48 5.54 -4.52
N ILE A 62 -11.35 5.97 -3.94
CA ILE A 62 -10.57 5.14 -3.02
C ILE A 62 -11.32 4.88 -1.72
N GLU A 63 -12.05 5.88 -1.20
CA GLU A 63 -12.85 5.71 0.00
C GLU A 63 -13.96 4.66 -0.18
N LYS A 64 -14.62 4.62 -1.34
CA LYS A 64 -15.61 3.57 -1.67
C LYS A 64 -15.00 2.16 -1.70
N ARG A 65 -13.71 2.03 -2.06
CA ARG A 65 -13.00 0.74 -2.08
C ARG A 65 -12.65 0.24 -0.68
N LYS A 66 -12.71 1.10 0.35
CA LYS A 66 -12.50 0.67 1.73
C LYS A 66 -13.60 -0.31 2.12
N THR A 67 -13.22 -1.58 2.25
CA THR A 67 -14.14 -2.65 2.65
C THR A 67 -14.32 -2.70 4.18
N GLN A 68 -13.39 -2.11 4.94
CA GLN A 68 -13.39 -2.17 6.40
C GLN A 68 -13.79 -0.81 7.01
N PRO A 69 -14.56 -0.82 8.12
CA PRO A 69 -14.84 0.40 8.88
C PRO A 69 -13.56 1.11 9.29
N TRP A 70 -13.56 2.45 9.35
CA TRP A 70 -12.38 3.25 9.69
C TRP A 70 -11.76 2.94 11.07
N TRP A 71 -12.52 2.30 11.98
CA TRP A 71 -12.03 1.85 13.29
C TRP A 71 -11.46 0.41 13.30
N GLN A 72 -11.61 -0.34 12.21
CA GLN A 72 -11.08 -1.70 12.05
C GLN A 72 -9.94 -1.67 11.04
N GLY A 73 -8.71 -1.95 11.49
CA GLY A 73 -7.53 -2.01 10.64
C GLY A 73 -6.48 -0.93 10.97
N PHE A 74 -5.84 -0.40 9.93
CA PHE A 74 -4.76 0.59 10.06
C PHE A 74 -5.33 1.98 10.35
N ARG A 75 -4.96 2.53 11.50
CA ARG A 75 -5.47 3.82 12.01
C ARG A 75 -4.64 5.01 11.55
N HIS A 76 -3.36 4.79 11.32
CA HIS A 76 -2.42 5.84 10.92
C HIS A 76 -1.62 5.36 9.71
N MET A 77 -1.38 6.29 8.79
CA MET A 77 -0.59 6.08 7.59
C MET A 77 0.40 7.23 7.46
N GLU A 78 1.64 6.88 7.12
CA GLU A 78 2.65 7.85 6.73
C GLU A 78 3.11 7.54 5.31
N MET A 79 3.16 8.59 4.48
CA MET A 79 3.62 8.49 3.10
C MET A 79 4.97 9.22 3.00
N TYR A 80 6.02 8.46 2.70
CA TYR A 80 7.35 8.95 2.39
C TYR A 80 7.58 8.84 0.88
N ASN A 81 8.64 9.46 0.36
CA ASN A 81 8.94 9.38 -1.07
C ASN A 81 9.30 7.96 -1.52
N ASP A 82 9.88 7.15 -0.64
CA ASP A 82 10.44 5.83 -0.91
C ASP A 82 9.64 4.68 -0.26
N LYS A 83 8.63 4.98 0.57
CA LYS A 83 7.82 3.97 1.25
C LYS A 83 6.51 4.51 1.81
N VAL A 84 5.58 3.59 2.09
CA VAL A 84 4.37 3.85 2.88
C VAL A 84 4.43 3.03 4.17
N LEU A 85 4.15 3.67 5.30
CA LEU A 85 4.03 3.01 6.60
C LEU A 85 2.56 3.00 7.02
N LEU A 86 2.09 1.84 7.50
CA LEU A 86 0.75 1.68 8.08
C LEU A 86 0.87 1.19 9.52
N PHE A 87 0.09 1.78 10.41
CA PHE A 87 0.12 1.44 11.83
C PHE A 87 -1.26 1.00 12.31
N ALA A 88 -1.29 -0.08 13.08
CA ALA A 88 -2.49 -0.59 13.73
C ALA A 88 -2.19 -0.98 15.18
N ASP A 89 -2.93 -0.39 16.12
CA ASP A 89 -2.80 -0.73 17.55
C ASP A 89 -3.23 -2.17 17.84
N TYR A 90 -4.21 -2.65 17.08
CA TYR A 90 -4.78 -3.99 17.22
C TYR A 90 -5.34 -4.50 15.89
N LEU A 91 -4.93 -5.71 15.50
CA LEU A 91 -5.49 -6.42 14.36
C LEU A 91 -6.05 -7.78 14.82
N PRO A 92 -7.37 -8.01 14.72
CA PRO A 92 -7.93 -9.33 14.98
C PRO A 92 -7.51 -10.35 13.90
N PRO A 93 -7.65 -11.66 14.16
CA PRO A 93 -7.43 -12.68 13.15
C PRO A 93 -8.28 -12.44 11.91
N GLY A 94 -7.68 -12.53 10.72
CA GLY A 94 -8.36 -12.27 9.46
C GLY A 94 -7.44 -11.68 8.39
N ILE A 95 -8.06 -11.20 7.30
CA ILE A 95 -7.36 -10.54 6.20
C ILE A 95 -7.70 -9.05 6.28
N HIS A 96 -6.68 -8.23 6.49
CA HIS A 96 -6.80 -6.77 6.52
C HIS A 96 -6.30 -6.22 5.20
N THR A 97 -7.18 -5.47 4.50
CA THR A 97 -6.84 -4.88 3.21
C THR A 97 -6.72 -3.38 3.36
N HIS A 98 -5.59 -2.83 2.91
CA HIS A 98 -5.36 -1.40 2.86
C HIS A 98 -5.06 -0.98 1.42
N THR A 99 -5.66 0.14 1.00
CA THR A 99 -5.58 0.61 -0.37
C THR A 99 -5.08 2.04 -0.39
N TYR A 100 -4.08 2.30 -1.23
CA TYR A 100 -3.55 3.64 -1.48
C TYR A 100 -3.15 3.81 -2.96
N LEU A 101 -2.86 5.05 -3.35
CA LEU A 101 -2.54 5.41 -4.73
C LEU A 101 -1.06 5.71 -4.91
N VAL A 102 -0.53 5.29 -6.05
CA VAL A 102 0.79 5.67 -6.53
C VAL A 102 0.68 6.15 -7.97
N ARG A 103 1.51 7.14 -8.32
CA ARG A 103 1.71 7.62 -9.68
C ARG A 103 3.00 7.05 -10.23
N VAL A 104 2.95 6.60 -11.47
CA VAL A 104 4.12 6.09 -12.21
C VAL A 104 4.84 7.28 -12.85
N THR A 105 6.10 7.52 -12.51
CA THR A 105 6.79 8.79 -12.83
C THR A 105 7.98 8.67 -13.77
N THR A 106 8.79 7.61 -13.64
CA THR A 106 10.07 7.52 -14.36
C THR A 106 10.19 6.18 -15.10
N PRO A 107 10.41 6.17 -16.42
CA PRO A 107 10.56 4.93 -17.18
C PRO A 107 11.84 4.19 -16.77
N GLY A 108 11.81 2.85 -16.88
CA GLY A 108 12.93 2.00 -16.52
C GLY A 108 12.53 0.68 -15.87
N THR A 109 13.52 -0.12 -15.53
CA THR A 109 13.35 -1.38 -14.80
C THR A 109 13.75 -1.19 -13.36
N TYR A 110 12.85 -1.52 -12.43
CA TYR A 110 13.05 -1.31 -11.00
C TYR A 110 12.77 -2.59 -10.23
N CYS A 111 13.49 -2.77 -9.11
CA CYS A 111 13.12 -3.77 -8.12
C CYS A 111 11.95 -3.24 -7.30
N LEU A 112 10.90 -4.05 -7.17
CA LEU A 112 9.84 -3.90 -6.19
C LEU A 112 10.28 -4.62 -4.90
N PRO A 113 10.65 -3.86 -3.84
CA PRO A 113 11.09 -4.47 -2.60
C PRO A 113 9.93 -5.17 -1.89
N ALA A 114 10.26 -6.10 -0.99
CA ALA A 114 9.24 -6.80 -0.23
C ALA A 114 8.64 -5.88 0.84
N THR A 115 7.32 -5.75 0.81
CA THR A 115 6.50 -5.28 1.93
C THR A 115 6.79 -6.14 3.17
N LYS A 116 7.05 -5.50 4.31
CA LYS A 116 7.29 -6.16 5.60
C LYS A 116 6.19 -5.74 6.59
N ALA A 117 5.61 -6.71 7.29
CA ALA A 117 4.70 -6.47 8.39
C ALA A 117 5.30 -7.08 9.66
N GLU A 118 5.33 -6.34 10.77
CA GLU A 118 5.87 -6.83 12.04
C GLU A 118 5.16 -6.21 13.25
N GLU A 119 5.28 -6.86 14.41
CA GLU A 119 4.94 -6.24 15.69
C GLU A 119 6.08 -5.31 16.13
N MET A 120 5.77 -4.05 16.45
CA MET A 120 6.77 -3.04 16.82
C MET A 120 7.61 -3.42 18.05
N TYR A 121 6.99 -4.12 19.00
CA TYR A 121 7.62 -4.48 20.28
C TYR A 121 8.01 -5.96 20.36
N THR A 122 7.74 -6.73 19.29
CA THR A 122 8.03 -8.16 19.19
C THR A 122 8.53 -8.47 17.77
N PRO A 123 9.68 -7.93 17.34
CA PRO A 123 10.13 -7.96 15.94
C PRO A 123 10.39 -9.38 15.39
N GLU A 124 10.50 -10.39 16.25
CA GLU A 124 10.54 -11.80 15.86
C GLU A 124 9.24 -12.27 15.19
N VAL A 125 8.12 -11.57 15.42
CA VAL A 125 6.84 -11.81 14.74
C VAL A 125 6.76 -10.88 13.53
N PHE A 126 7.12 -11.42 12.36
CA PHE A 126 7.04 -10.69 11.11
C PHE A 126 6.60 -11.56 9.93
N GLY A 127 6.17 -10.90 8.86
CA GLY A 127 5.91 -11.49 7.56
C GLY A 127 6.44 -10.57 6.46
N ARG A 128 6.85 -11.16 5.32
CA ARG A 128 7.31 -10.40 4.14
C ARG A 128 6.62 -10.89 2.88
N SER A 129 6.34 -9.96 1.98
CA SER A 129 5.88 -10.28 0.64
C SER A 129 7.05 -10.70 -0.25
N ARG A 130 6.76 -11.03 -1.51
CA ARG A 130 7.79 -11.42 -2.48
C ARG A 130 8.35 -10.17 -3.15
N GLU A 131 9.66 -10.14 -3.31
CA GLU A 131 10.34 -9.19 -4.19
C GLU A 131 10.09 -9.56 -5.64
N LYS A 132 9.99 -8.56 -6.50
CA LYS A 132 9.78 -8.73 -7.94
C LYS A 132 10.50 -7.66 -8.73
N GLU A 133 10.71 -7.90 -10.01
CA GLU A 133 11.11 -6.86 -10.96
C GLU A 133 9.86 -6.28 -11.63
N ILE A 134 9.84 -4.97 -11.81
CA ILE A 134 8.78 -4.27 -12.54
C ILE A 134 9.38 -3.41 -13.66
N VAL A 135 8.61 -3.23 -14.73
CA VAL A 135 8.98 -2.45 -15.90
C VAL A 135 8.02 -1.28 -16.05
N ILE A 136 8.57 -0.07 -16.13
CA ILE A 136 7.83 1.15 -16.45
C ILE A 136 8.11 1.53 -17.90
N LYS A 137 7.06 1.58 -18.71
CA LYS A 137 7.09 1.87 -20.16
C LYS A 137 6.75 3.32 -20.44
#